data_AF-A0A5C5WWT1-F1
#
_entry.id   AF-A0A5C5WWT1-F1
#
_cell.length_a   1.000
_cell.length_b   1.000
_cell.length_c   1.000
_cell.angle_alpha   90.00
_cell.angle_beta   90.00
_cell.angle_gamma   90.00
#
_symmetry.space_group_name_H-M   'P 1'
#
loop_
_entity.id
_entity.type
_entity.pdbx_description
1 polymer ?
#
loop_
_entity_poly.entity_id
_entity_poly.type
_entity_poly.pdbx_seq_one_letter_code
_entity_poly.pdbx_strand_id
1 'polypeptide(L)'
;MRRTQANSRPSRTMRIAMQATMAVVCVVTTVGCFVPIYSARPERRVQQLLYTSEDLRSLVEEWERFWHLDQPSHMTPVRTHGGIM
;
A
#
# COMPACT_ATOMS: atom_id res chain seq x y z
N MET A 1 37.68 -6.00 -31.88
CA MET A 1 36.20 -6.13 -31.80
C MET A 1 35.84 -7.37 -30.97
N ARG A 2 35.42 -7.19 -29.70
CA ARG A 2 34.48 -8.06 -28.93
C ARG A 2 34.34 -7.47 -27.53
N ARG A 3 33.18 -6.85 -27.25
CA ARG A 3 32.72 -6.54 -25.89
C ARG A 3 32.42 -7.87 -25.21
N THR A 4 33.01 -8.15 -24.05
CA THR A 4 32.49 -9.17 -23.13
C THR A 4 31.98 -8.45 -21.89
N GLN A 5 30.69 -8.65 -21.59
CA GLN A 5 30.05 -8.10 -20.40
C GLN A 5 30.82 -8.53 -19.14
N ALA A 6 31.30 -7.57 -18.36
CA ALA A 6 31.68 -7.83 -16.99
C ALA A 6 30.40 -8.16 -16.20
N ASN A 7 30.19 -9.44 -15.94
CA ASN A 7 29.16 -9.96 -15.07
C ASN A 7 29.45 -9.50 -13.63
N SER A 8 28.89 -8.35 -13.23
CA SER A 8 29.00 -7.82 -11.88
C SER A 8 28.18 -8.69 -10.93
N ARG A 9 28.85 -9.63 -10.26
CA ARG A 9 28.22 -10.42 -9.19
C ARG A 9 27.70 -9.45 -8.12
N PRO A 10 26.41 -9.51 -7.76
CA PRO A 10 25.86 -8.57 -6.79
C PRO A 10 26.55 -8.76 -5.44
N SER A 11 26.87 -7.65 -4.77
CA SER A 11 27.53 -7.64 -3.46
C SER A 11 26.69 -8.36 -2.40
N ARG A 12 27.34 -8.88 -1.35
CA ARG A 12 26.65 -9.64 -0.29
C ARG A 12 25.53 -8.83 0.36
N THR A 13 25.75 -7.53 0.58
CA THR A 13 24.76 -6.58 1.12
C THR A 13 23.56 -6.41 0.19
N MET A 14 23.79 -6.29 -1.13
CA MET A 14 22.72 -6.16 -2.12
C MET A 14 21.84 -7.42 -2.19
N ARG A 15 22.44 -8.61 -2.06
CA ARG A 15 21.69 -9.87 -2.02
C ARG A 15 20.84 -9.99 -0.75
N ILE A 16 21.39 -9.64 0.41
CA ILE A 16 20.66 -9.65 1.68
C ILE A 16 19.52 -8.64 1.64
N ALA A 17 19.76 -7.44 1.12
CA ALA A 17 18.71 -6.43 0.96
C ALA A 17 17.57 -6.94 0.06
N MET A 18 17.90 -7.53 -1.09
CA MET A 18 16.92 -8.11 -2.01
C MET A 18 16.14 -9.29 -1.40
N GLN A 19 16.81 -10.15 -0.63
CA GLN A 19 16.15 -11.27 0.07
C GLN A 19 15.25 -10.76 1.21
N ALA A 20 15.69 -9.75 1.95
CA ALA A 20 14.92 -9.15 3.03
C ALA A 20 13.67 -8.44 2.52
N THR A 21 13.78 -7.64 1.44
CA THR A 21 12.60 -7.00 0.84
C THR A 21 11.61 -8.03 0.32
N MET A 22 12.09 -9.09 -0.35
CA MET A 22 11.22 -10.17 -0.83
C MET A 22 10.51 -10.88 0.33
N ALA A 23 11.22 -11.21 1.41
CA ALA A 23 10.62 -11.83 2.59
C ALA A 23 9.55 -10.94 3.24
N VAL A 24 9.82 -9.63 3.37
CA VAL A 24 8.84 -8.67 3.92
C VAL A 24 7.58 -8.61 3.07
N VAL A 25 7.71 -8.52 1.74
CA VAL A 25 6.55 -8.51 0.82
C VAL A 25 5.71 -9.78 0.98
N CYS A 26 6.33 -10.96 1.06
CA CYS A 26 5.61 -12.22 1.26
C CYS A 26 4.88 -12.30 2.62
N VAL A 27 5.44 -11.71 3.67
CA VAL A 27 4.79 -11.70 4.99
C VAL A 27 3.62 -10.72 5.03
N VAL A 28 3.75 -9.55 4.41
CA VAL A 28 2.69 -8.53 4.40
C VAL A 28 1.47 -8.96 3.58
N THR A 29 1.62 -9.81 2.56
CA THR A 29 0.46 -10.30 1.79
C THR A 29 -0.28 -11.46 2.46
N THR A 30 0.27 -12.06 3.52
CA THR A 30 -0.29 -13.26 4.18
C THR A 30 -0.85 -12.99 5.58
N VAL A 31 -0.82 -11.73 6.05
CA VAL A 31 -1.46 -11.34 7.31
C VAL A 31 -2.96 -11.57 7.21
N GLY A 32 -3.47 -12.55 7.97
CA GLY A 32 -4.86 -12.99 7.97
C GLY A 32 -5.04 -14.48 7.65
N CYS A 33 -4.05 -15.12 7.01
CA CYS A 33 -4.09 -16.56 6.72
C CYS A 33 -3.51 -17.41 7.85
N PHE A 34 -2.50 -16.90 8.56
CA PHE A 34 -1.80 -17.64 9.63
C PHE A 34 -2.34 -17.34 11.04
N VAL A 35 -2.94 -16.17 11.25
CA VAL A 35 -3.49 -15.74 12.54
C VAL A 35 -4.93 -15.27 12.33
N PRO A 36 -5.90 -15.72 13.15
CA PRO A 36 -7.26 -15.23 13.07
C PRO A 36 -7.30 -13.72 13.37
N ILE A 37 -7.70 -12.93 12.37
CA ILE A 37 -7.82 -11.47 12.47
C ILE A 37 -9.03 -11.04 13.33
N TYR A 38 -10.06 -11.88 13.42
CA TYR A 38 -11.28 -11.61 14.18
C TYR A 38 -11.43 -12.48 15.42
N SER A 39 -12.21 -11.99 16.37
CA SER A 39 -12.48 -12.70 17.61
C SER A 39 -13.26 -14.01 17.39
N ALA A 40 -12.96 -15.02 18.22
CA ALA A 40 -13.64 -16.31 18.15
C ALA A 40 -15.12 -16.23 18.58
N ARG A 41 -15.47 -15.29 19.46
CA ARG A 41 -16.85 -15.08 19.95
C ARG A 41 -17.74 -14.47 18.85
N PRO A 42 -18.88 -15.07 18.53
CA PRO A 42 -19.70 -14.64 17.39
C PRO A 42 -20.28 -13.23 17.58
N GLU A 43 -20.62 -12.84 18.81
CA GLU A 43 -21.22 -11.52 19.11
C GLU A 43 -20.24 -10.39 18.80
N ARG A 44 -18.96 -10.59 19.09
CA ARG A 44 -17.89 -9.62 18.82
C ARG A 44 -17.43 -9.68 17.37
N ARG A 45 -17.46 -10.86 16.74
CA ARG A 45 -17.08 -11.03 15.34
C ARG A 45 -18.03 -10.29 14.40
N VAL A 46 -19.34 -10.33 14.64
CA VAL A 46 -20.32 -9.62 13.81
C VAL A 46 -20.07 -8.12 13.85
N GLN A 47 -19.80 -7.55 15.02
CA GLN A 47 -19.45 -6.13 15.16
C GLN A 47 -18.17 -5.78 14.38
N GLN A 48 -17.13 -6.60 14.51
CA GLN A 48 -15.87 -6.40 13.78
C GLN A 48 -16.05 -6.45 12.26
N LEU A 49 -16.83 -7.42 11.76
CA LEU A 49 -17.12 -7.54 10.33
C LEU A 49 -17.96 -6.37 9.83
N LEU A 50 -18.92 -5.90 10.63
CA LEU A 50 -19.73 -4.73 10.29
C LEU A 50 -18.85 -3.49 10.12
N TYR A 51 -18.00 -3.18 11.10
CA TYR A 51 -17.08 -2.04 11.02
C TYR A 51 -16.10 -2.16 9.87
N THR A 52 -15.52 -3.34 9.63
CA THR A 52 -14.64 -3.54 8.47
C THR A 52 -15.39 -3.33 7.16
N SER A 53 -16.64 -3.78 7.05
CA SER A 53 -17.42 -3.62 5.82
C SER A 53 -17.80 -2.16 5.54
N GLU A 54 -18.04 -1.38 6.59
CA GLU A 54 -18.31 0.06 6.51
C GLU A 54 -17.05 0.82 6.09
N ASP A 55 -15.92 0.55 6.74
CA ASP A 55 -14.62 1.15 6.41
C ASP A 55 -14.22 0.87 4.96
N LEU A 56 -14.40 -0.37 4.48
CA LEU A 56 -14.13 -0.74 3.08
C LEU A 56 -15.02 0.02 2.08
N ARG A 57 -16.27 0.34 2.43
CA ARG A 57 -17.15 1.16 1.57
C ARG A 57 -16.65 2.61 1.54
N SER A 58 -16.33 3.18 2.69
CA SER A 58 -15.80 4.54 2.79
C SER A 58 -14.44 4.69 2.09
N LEU A 59 -13.60 3.66 2.12
CA LEU A 59 -12.31 3.66 1.40
C LEU A 59 -12.47 3.84 -0.11
N VAL A 60 -13.55 3.33 -0.71
CA VAL A 60 -13.80 3.52 -2.15
C VAL A 60 -14.13 4.97 -2.45
N GLU A 61 -14.99 5.58 -1.64
CA GLU A 61 -15.37 7.00 -1.76
C GLU A 61 -14.14 7.90 -1.60
N GLU A 62 -13.27 7.60 -0.63
CA GLU A 62 -12.03 8.35 -0.42
C GLU A 62 -11.00 8.11 -1.53
N TRP A 63 -10.93 6.89 -2.08
CA TRP A 63 -10.04 6.58 -3.20
C TRP A 63 -10.41 7.38 -4.45
N GLU A 64 -11.71 7.50 -4.74
CA GLU A 64 -12.20 8.32 -5.85
C GLU A 64 -11.86 9.79 -5.63
N ARG A 65 -12.05 10.31 -4.41
CA ARG A 65 -11.68 11.68 -4.05
C ARG A 65 -10.17 11.93 -4.18
N PHE A 66 -9.33 11.01 -3.69
CA PHE A 66 -7.88 11.16 -3.73
C PHE A 66 -7.35 11.34 -5.16
N TRP A 67 -7.88 10.56 -6.11
CA TRP A 67 -7.43 10.64 -7.51
C TRP A 67 -8.11 11.76 -8.32
N HIS A 68 -9.35 12.13 -8.01
CA HIS A 68 -10.08 13.15 -8.78
C HIS A 68 -9.96 14.57 -8.24
N LEU A 69 -9.85 14.75 -6.92
CA LEU A 69 -9.87 16.05 -6.26
C LEU A 69 -8.48 16.48 -5.78
N ASP A 70 -7.71 15.53 -5.23
CA ASP A 70 -6.41 15.80 -4.60
C ASP A 70 -5.22 15.47 -5.51
N GLN A 71 -5.44 15.28 -6.81
CA GLN A 71 -4.34 15.06 -7.76
C GLN A 71 -3.36 16.25 -7.68
N PRO A 72 -2.07 16.02 -7.39
CA PRO A 72 -1.09 17.08 -7.40
C PRO A 72 -0.94 17.59 -8.83
N SER A 73 -1.47 18.78 -9.11
CA SER A 73 -1.30 19.40 -10.42
C SER A 73 0.17 19.76 -10.62
N HIS A 74 0.72 19.51 -11.82
CA HIS A 74 2.04 20.04 -12.21
C HIS A 74 2.02 21.56 -12.48
N MET A 75 0.95 22.25 -12.09
CA MET A 75 0.81 23.70 -12.25
C MET A 75 1.44 24.43 -11.06
N THR A 76 2.01 25.59 -11.32
CA THR A 76 2.52 26.48 -10.27
C THR A 76 1.38 26.89 -9.32
N PRO A 77 1.64 27.05 -8.00
CA PRO A 77 0.62 27.19 -6.96
C PRO A 77 -0.21 28.49 -6.99
N VAL A 78 -0.19 29.24 -8.09
CA VAL A 78 -0.91 30.51 -8.24
C VAL A 78 -1.89 30.43 -9.40
N ARG A 79 -3.03 29.78 -9.16
CA ARG A 79 -4.28 30.15 -9.82
C ARG A 79 -5.37 30.26 -8.76
N THR A 80 -5.88 31.47 -8.65
CA THR A 80 -6.98 31.91 -7.79
C THR A 80 -8.32 31.32 -8.24
N HIS A 81 -9.12 30.91 -7.23
CA HIS A 81 -10.58 30.73 -7.16
C HIS A 81 -11.12 29.29 -7.28
N GLY A 82 -11.85 28.73 -6.31
CA GLY A 82 -12.66 29.38 -5.26
C GLY A 82 -12.81 28.57 -3.95
N GLY A 83 -11.76 28.56 -3.14
CA GLY A 83 -11.86 28.38 -1.69
C GLY A 83 -11.65 29.75 -1.02
N ILE A 84 -12.67 30.20 -0.30
CA ILE A 84 -12.78 31.49 0.38
C ILE A 84 -11.90 31.46 1.65
N MET A 85 -11.57 32.65 2.18
CA MET A 85 -11.19 32.83 3.59
C MET A 85 -12.19 32.14 4.53
#